data_AF-A0A0F5FED7-F1
#
_entry.id   AF-A0A0F5FED7-F1
#
_cell.length_a   1.000
_cell.length_b   1.000
_cell.length_c   1.000
_cell.angle_alpha   90.00
_cell.angle_beta   90.00
_cell.angle_gamma   90.00
#
_symmetry.space_group_name_H-M   'P 1'
#
loop_
_entity.id
_entity.type
_entity.pdbx_description
1 polymer ?
#
loop_
_entity_poly.entity_id
_entity_poly.type
_entity_poly.pdbx_seq_one_letter_code
_entity_poly.pdbx_strand_id
1 'polypeptide(L)'
;AQLAEARTQTPPQQTLFEEIDEAEREAAIDAVMRELLDDPDAGFRSVAQLYQDFLVRCRIRRVPGEPPALPALRRKLAVARAGVATEIAESEAWQQALALSESLTDDIQGVFLMIARAAVAGEPCPSDATLARAYGTHSTGRARRLLGYFEERNLLVLRVDFRGNRIAALPDLGCETAPGDPNGPDVLEEERPAAE
;
A
#
# COMPACT_ATOMS: atom_id res chain seq x y z
N ALA A 1 -60.42 25.79 -23.54
CA ALA A 1 -59.77 24.51 -23.17
C ALA A 1 -58.67 24.25 -24.19
N GLN A 2 -57.40 24.00 -23.89
CA GLN A 2 -56.59 23.69 -22.70
C GLN A 2 -55.15 24.06 -23.14
N LEU A 3 -54.41 24.87 -22.37
CA LEU A 3 -53.32 24.45 -21.45
C LEU A 3 -52.22 23.60 -22.12
N ALA A 4 -50.99 24.14 -22.15
CA ALA A 4 -49.86 23.56 -21.39
C ALA A 4 -48.59 24.41 -21.55
N GLU A 5 -48.18 24.98 -20.43
CA GLU A 5 -46.90 25.64 -20.22
C GLU A 5 -45.73 24.65 -20.23
N ALA A 6 -44.56 25.20 -20.58
CA ALA A 6 -43.24 24.99 -19.99
C ALA A 6 -42.68 23.57 -19.79
N ARG A 7 -41.44 23.40 -20.26
CA ARG A 7 -40.30 23.11 -19.37
C ARG A 7 -39.01 23.22 -20.18
N THR A 8 -38.38 24.39 -20.10
CA THR A 8 -36.93 24.53 -20.33
C THR A 8 -36.25 23.67 -19.27
N GLN A 9 -35.69 22.54 -19.67
CA GLN A 9 -34.88 21.71 -18.79
C GLN A 9 -33.50 22.36 -18.70
N THR A 10 -33.25 23.09 -17.62
CA THR A 10 -31.87 23.45 -17.23
C THR A 10 -31.21 22.16 -16.72
N PRO A 11 -30.08 21.71 -17.29
CA PRO A 11 -29.35 20.57 -16.73
C PRO A 11 -28.87 20.92 -15.30
N PRO A 12 -28.84 19.95 -14.37
CA PRO A 12 -28.45 20.21 -13.00
C PRO A 12 -26.99 20.66 -12.97
N GLN A 13 -26.77 21.90 -12.52
CA GLN A 13 -25.46 22.32 -12.03
C GLN A 13 -25.22 21.58 -10.71
N GLN A 14 -24.67 20.37 -10.78
CA GLN A 14 -23.97 19.80 -9.62
C GLN A 14 -22.79 20.74 -9.34
N THR A 15 -22.82 21.37 -8.17
CA THR A 15 -22.12 22.64 -7.95
C THR A 15 -20.66 22.40 -7.56
N LEU A 16 -19.73 23.23 -8.08
CA LEU A 16 -18.31 23.30 -7.69
C LEU A 16 -18.07 23.20 -6.16
N PHE A 17 -19.03 23.64 -5.35
CA PHE A 17 -18.96 23.61 -3.88
C PHE A 17 -18.96 22.17 -3.31
N GLU A 18 -19.69 21.23 -3.91
CA GLU A 18 -19.70 19.82 -3.47
C GLU A 18 -18.37 19.13 -3.77
N GLU A 19 -17.73 19.47 -4.90
CA GLU A 19 -16.40 18.96 -5.27
C GLU A 19 -15.29 19.53 -4.36
N ILE A 20 -15.42 20.79 -3.92
CA ILE A 20 -14.49 21.42 -2.98
C ILE A 20 -14.59 20.78 -1.59
N ASP A 21 -15.80 20.51 -1.10
CA ASP A 21 -16.03 19.85 0.20
C ASP A 21 -15.52 18.40 0.21
N GLU A 22 -15.68 17.67 -0.90
CA GLU A 22 -15.14 16.31 -1.08
C GLU A 22 -13.61 16.30 -1.04
N ALA A 23 -12.98 17.23 -1.77
CA ALA A 23 -11.53 17.35 -1.82
C ALA A 23 -10.93 17.76 -0.47
N GLU A 24 -11.58 18.66 0.27
CA GLU A 24 -11.15 19.05 1.61
C GLU A 24 -11.27 17.89 2.60
N ARG A 25 -12.32 17.06 2.48
CA ARG A 25 -12.45 15.83 3.27
C ARG A 25 -11.33 14.84 2.96
N GLU A 26 -11.06 14.60 1.67
CA GLU A 26 -10.02 13.66 1.26
C GLU A 26 -8.64 14.12 1.74
N ALA A 27 -8.34 15.42 1.65
CA ALA A 27 -7.12 16.01 2.19
C ALA A 27 -7.00 15.82 3.72
N ALA A 28 -8.10 15.96 4.46
CA ALA A 28 -8.12 15.73 5.90
C ALA A 28 -7.89 14.26 6.27
N ILE A 29 -8.49 13.33 5.51
CA ILE A 29 -8.26 11.89 5.67
C ILE A 29 -6.80 11.54 5.39
N ASP A 30 -6.23 12.05 4.31
CA ASP A 30 -4.85 11.79 3.93
C ASP A 30 -3.85 12.38 4.94
N ALA A 31 -4.17 13.52 5.55
CA ALA A 31 -3.38 14.08 6.65
C ALA A 31 -3.35 13.18 7.89
N VAL A 32 -4.50 12.61 8.28
CA VAL A 32 -4.57 11.65 9.40
C VAL A 32 -3.81 10.36 9.07
N MET A 33 -3.93 9.88 7.82
CA MET A 33 -3.20 8.70 7.35
C MET A 33 -1.69 8.88 7.41
N ARG A 34 -1.19 10.06 6.99
CA ARG A 34 0.25 10.37 7.06
C ARG A 34 0.74 10.36 8.50
N GLU A 35 0.02 11.01 9.40
CA GLU A 35 0.37 11.06 10.83
C GLU A 35 0.34 9.66 11.49
N LEU A 36 -0.58 8.78 11.04
CA LEU A 36 -0.66 7.39 11.51
C LEU A 36 0.56 6.57 11.07
N LEU A 37 1.11 6.87 9.90
CA LEU A 37 2.25 6.16 9.31
C LEU A 37 3.60 6.74 9.76
N ASP A 38 3.66 8.02 10.10
CA ASP A 38 4.82 8.67 10.70
C ASP A 38 5.10 8.15 12.13
N ASP A 39 4.14 7.43 12.73
CA ASP A 39 4.33 6.74 14.00
C ASP A 39 5.33 5.57 13.83
N PRO A 40 6.48 5.58 14.53
CA PRO A 40 7.54 4.58 14.36
C PRO A 40 7.09 3.16 14.71
N ASP A 41 6.04 3.01 15.52
CA ASP A 41 5.48 1.70 15.89
C ASP A 41 4.38 1.23 14.90
N ALA A 42 3.98 2.06 13.94
CA ALA A 42 2.96 1.71 12.95
C ALA A 42 3.30 0.47 12.14
N GLY A 43 4.58 0.22 11.87
CA GLY A 43 5.06 -0.97 11.15
C GLY A 43 4.82 -2.29 11.89
N PHE A 44 4.73 -2.26 13.22
CA PHE A 44 4.56 -3.45 14.06
C PHE A 44 3.09 -3.70 14.47
N ARG A 45 2.21 -2.75 14.17
CA ARG A 45 0.78 -2.83 14.52
C ARG A 45 -0.02 -3.53 13.41
N SER A 46 -0.97 -4.35 13.85
CA SER A 46 -1.94 -4.98 12.94
C SER A 46 -2.82 -3.94 12.25
N VAL A 47 -3.38 -4.28 11.08
CA VAL A 47 -4.30 -3.40 10.34
C VAL A 47 -5.50 -3.00 11.20
N ALA A 48 -6.04 -3.93 12.00
CA ALA A 48 -7.14 -3.66 12.91
C ALA A 48 -6.77 -2.60 13.98
N GLN A 49 -5.57 -2.67 14.56
CA GLN A 49 -5.09 -1.68 15.53
C GLN A 49 -4.89 -0.30 14.89
N LEU A 50 -4.30 -0.26 13.68
CA LEU A 50 -4.14 0.98 12.93
C LEU A 50 -5.48 1.60 12.54
N TYR A 51 -6.48 0.79 12.21
CA TYR A 51 -7.82 1.30 11.92
C TYR A 51 -8.50 1.92 13.15
N GLN A 52 -8.36 1.31 14.33
CA GLN A 52 -8.90 1.91 15.55
C GLN A 52 -8.22 3.25 15.89
N ASP A 53 -6.89 3.33 15.75
CA ASP A 53 -6.15 4.59 15.95
C ASP A 53 -6.58 5.64 14.91
N PHE A 54 -6.69 5.26 13.64
CA PHE A 54 -7.22 6.12 12.58
C PHE A 54 -8.60 6.70 12.92
N LEU A 55 -9.56 5.88 13.36
CA LEU A 55 -10.89 6.34 13.76
C LEU A 55 -10.83 7.33 14.92
N VAL A 56 -9.96 7.08 15.91
CA VAL A 56 -9.75 8.00 17.03
C VAL A 56 -9.21 9.34 16.55
N ARG A 57 -8.19 9.35 15.67
CA ARG A 57 -7.59 10.57 15.12
C ARG A 57 -8.56 11.36 14.25
N CYS A 58 -9.36 10.69 13.41
CA CYS A 58 -10.43 11.32 12.64
C CYS A 58 -11.43 12.04 13.57
N ARG A 59 -11.79 11.42 14.70
CA ARG A 59 -12.70 12.03 15.68
C ARG A 59 -12.08 13.22 16.41
N ILE A 60 -10.80 13.13 16.80
CA ILE A 60 -10.05 14.23 17.43
C ILE A 60 -9.96 15.44 16.49
N ARG A 61 -9.63 15.19 15.22
CA ARG A 61 -9.51 16.23 14.19
C ARG A 61 -10.84 16.70 13.59
N ARG A 62 -11.96 16.10 14.02
CA ARG A 62 -13.31 16.41 13.54
C ARG A 62 -13.40 16.36 12.01
N VAL A 63 -12.78 15.33 11.41
CA VAL A 63 -12.86 15.11 9.96
C VAL A 63 -14.35 14.98 9.58
N PRO A 64 -14.87 15.80 8.66
CA PRO A 64 -16.27 15.77 8.28
C PRO A 64 -16.61 14.47 7.55
N GLY A 65 -17.83 13.96 7.73
CA GLY A 65 -18.30 12.75 7.05
C GLY A 65 -17.92 11.43 7.74
N GLU A 66 -18.26 10.32 7.08
CA GLU A 66 -17.97 8.98 7.60
C GLU A 66 -16.54 8.57 7.21
N PRO A 67 -15.70 8.13 8.17
CA PRO A 67 -14.36 7.67 7.86
C PRO A 67 -14.39 6.46 6.90
N PRO A 68 -13.35 6.29 6.06
CA PRO A 68 -13.27 5.17 5.13
C PRO A 68 -13.38 3.84 5.86
N ALA A 69 -14.19 2.92 5.31
CA ALA A 69 -14.34 1.58 5.84
C ALA A 69 -13.00 0.81 5.81
N LEU A 70 -12.88 -0.20 6.68
CA LEU A 70 -11.64 -0.99 6.85
C LEU A 70 -11.00 -1.47 5.53
N PRO A 71 -11.74 -1.98 4.51
CA PRO A 71 -11.14 -2.37 3.24
C PRO A 71 -10.53 -1.19 2.46
N ALA A 72 -11.16 -0.02 2.50
CA ALA A 72 -10.64 1.19 1.86
C ALA A 72 -9.39 1.70 2.57
N LEU A 73 -9.38 1.67 3.91
CA LEU A 73 -8.20 2.01 4.71
C LEU A 73 -7.05 1.03 4.45
N ARG A 74 -7.32 -0.27 4.38
CA ARG A 74 -6.33 -1.30 4.07
C ARG A 74 -5.66 -1.01 2.73
N ARG A 75 -6.41 -0.61 1.70
CA ARG A 75 -5.86 -0.17 0.41
C ARG A 75 -4.98 1.08 0.55
N LYS A 76 -5.45 2.13 1.22
CA LYS A 76 -4.64 3.36 1.44
C LYS A 76 -3.36 3.07 2.26
N LEU A 77 -3.43 2.22 3.29
CA LEU A 77 -2.27 1.78 4.08
C LEU A 77 -1.28 0.95 3.25
N ALA A 78 -1.77 0.06 2.39
CA ALA A 78 -0.95 -0.71 1.47
C ALA A 78 -0.14 0.19 0.53
N VAL A 79 -0.78 1.20 -0.07
CA VAL A 79 -0.13 2.20 -0.93
C VAL A 79 0.94 2.98 -0.16
N ALA A 80 0.57 3.51 1.00
CA ALA A 80 1.45 4.41 1.75
C ALA A 80 2.60 3.67 2.46
N ARG A 81 2.38 2.47 2.99
CA ARG A 81 3.46 1.61 3.55
C ARG A 81 4.44 1.13 2.50
N ALA A 82 3.99 1.00 1.26
CA ALA A 82 4.88 0.65 0.18
C ALA A 82 5.77 1.84 -0.21
N GLY A 83 5.44 3.10 0.10
CA GLY A 83 6.26 4.25 -0.35
C GLY A 83 6.15 4.47 -1.86
N VAL A 84 4.99 4.15 -2.42
CA VAL A 84 4.73 4.13 -3.86
C VAL A 84 4.49 5.56 -4.34
N ALA A 85 5.34 6.07 -5.24
CA ALA A 85 5.11 7.35 -5.92
C ALA A 85 3.75 7.35 -6.64
N THR A 86 3.06 8.48 -6.69
CA THR A 86 1.69 8.60 -7.24
C THR A 86 1.57 7.98 -8.64
N GLU A 87 2.61 8.09 -9.45
CA GLU A 87 2.67 7.52 -10.81
C GLU A 87 2.65 5.98 -10.80
N ILE A 88 3.30 5.36 -9.80
CA ILE A 88 3.29 3.90 -9.64
C ILE A 88 1.93 3.45 -9.11
N ALA A 89 1.31 4.23 -8.22
CA ALA A 89 0.01 3.90 -7.63
C ALA A 89 -1.12 3.83 -8.67
N GLU A 90 -1.02 4.63 -9.73
CA GLU A 90 -1.96 4.65 -10.85
C GLU A 90 -1.68 3.56 -11.91
N SER A 91 -0.54 2.87 -11.83
CA SER A 91 -0.17 1.85 -12.81
C SER A 91 -1.09 0.62 -12.74
N GLU A 92 -1.42 0.06 -13.90
CA GLU A 92 -2.20 -1.19 -14.00
C GLU A 92 -1.53 -2.34 -13.24
N ALA A 93 -0.20 -2.42 -13.29
CA ALA A 93 0.57 -3.42 -12.56
C ALA A 93 0.39 -3.29 -11.04
N TRP A 94 0.37 -2.07 -10.51
CA TRP A 94 0.12 -1.85 -9.09
C TRP A 94 -1.31 -2.19 -8.68
N GLN A 95 -2.31 -1.83 -9.50
CA GLN A 95 -3.70 -2.21 -9.25
C GLN A 95 -3.88 -3.74 -9.26
N GLN A 96 -3.21 -4.43 -10.18
CA GLN A 96 -3.20 -5.90 -10.22
C GLN A 96 -2.52 -6.50 -8.98
N ALA A 97 -1.41 -5.91 -8.51
CA ALA A 97 -0.76 -6.31 -7.28
C ALA A 97 -1.71 -6.21 -6.07
N LEU A 98 -2.46 -5.11 -5.97
CA LEU A 98 -3.47 -4.92 -4.93
C LEU A 98 -4.53 -6.02 -4.99
N ALA A 99 -5.07 -6.31 -6.18
CA ALA A 99 -6.08 -7.35 -6.37
C ALA A 99 -5.58 -8.75 -5.95
N LEU A 100 -4.38 -9.15 -6.38
CA LEU A 100 -3.78 -10.43 -5.98
C LEU A 100 -3.58 -10.54 -4.47
N SER A 101 -3.21 -9.42 -3.84
CA SER A 101 -2.96 -9.35 -2.40
C SER A 101 -4.22 -9.55 -1.55
N GLU A 102 -5.43 -9.38 -2.09
CA GLU A 102 -6.68 -9.58 -1.35
C GLU A 102 -6.89 -11.03 -0.91
N SER A 103 -6.28 -11.99 -1.63
CA SER A 103 -6.31 -13.41 -1.29
C SER A 103 -5.35 -13.81 -0.15
N LEU A 104 -4.54 -12.86 0.32
CA LEU A 104 -3.51 -13.05 1.33
C LEU A 104 -3.97 -12.57 2.71
N THR A 105 -3.47 -13.23 3.76
CA THR A 105 -3.68 -12.79 5.15
C THR A 105 -2.89 -11.52 5.44
N ASP A 106 -3.36 -10.72 6.40
CA ASP A 106 -2.83 -9.39 6.73
C ASP A 106 -1.33 -9.38 7.04
N ASP A 107 -0.84 -10.45 7.68
CA ASP A 107 0.56 -10.62 8.09
C ASP A 107 1.51 -10.79 6.90
N ILE A 108 1.05 -11.41 5.81
CA ILE A 108 1.88 -11.67 4.63
C ILE A 108 1.57 -10.73 3.46
N GLN A 109 0.39 -10.11 3.46
CA GLN A 109 -0.02 -9.17 2.41
C GLN A 109 0.98 -8.02 2.26
N GLY A 110 1.43 -7.44 3.38
CA GLY A 110 2.38 -6.34 3.37
C GLY A 110 3.72 -6.71 2.74
N VAL A 111 4.19 -7.94 2.97
CA VAL A 111 5.45 -8.45 2.41
C VAL A 111 5.34 -8.64 0.90
N PHE A 112 4.22 -9.20 0.43
CA PHE A 112 3.97 -9.34 -1.00
C PHE A 112 3.94 -7.98 -1.71
N LEU A 113 3.21 -7.01 -1.16
CA LEU A 113 3.08 -5.68 -1.75
C LEU A 113 4.42 -4.91 -1.77
N MET A 114 5.29 -5.15 -0.79
CA MET A 114 6.65 -4.60 -0.79
C MET A 114 7.47 -5.12 -1.97
N ILE A 115 7.44 -6.42 -2.23
CA ILE A 115 8.14 -7.03 -3.38
C ILE A 115 7.53 -6.55 -4.69
N ALA A 116 6.19 -6.50 -4.76
CA ALA A 116 5.48 -6.01 -5.94
C ALA A 116 5.84 -4.56 -6.27
N ARG A 117 5.93 -3.68 -5.26
CA ARG A 117 6.42 -2.30 -5.47
C ARG A 117 7.82 -2.32 -6.06
N ALA A 118 8.75 -3.04 -5.44
CA ALA A 118 10.14 -3.07 -5.92
C ALA A 118 10.20 -3.53 -7.38
N ALA A 119 9.35 -4.47 -7.79
CA ALA A 119 9.26 -4.92 -9.17
C ALA A 119 8.66 -3.87 -10.12
N VAL A 120 7.58 -3.19 -9.72
CA VAL A 120 6.98 -2.13 -10.55
C VAL A 120 7.93 -0.93 -10.67
N ALA A 121 8.68 -0.62 -9.62
CA ALA A 121 9.68 0.45 -9.59
C ALA A 121 11.02 0.07 -10.26
N GLY A 122 11.24 -1.21 -10.60
CA GLY A 122 12.53 -1.71 -11.09
C GLY A 122 13.66 -1.61 -10.06
N GLU A 123 13.33 -1.58 -8.77
CA GLU A 123 14.26 -1.51 -7.65
C GLU A 123 14.85 -2.89 -7.32
N PRO A 124 16.01 -2.94 -6.63
CA PRO A 124 16.59 -4.20 -6.16
C PRO A 124 15.62 -5.02 -5.31
N CYS A 125 15.65 -6.35 -5.46
CA CYS A 125 14.86 -7.24 -4.63
C CYS A 125 15.21 -7.02 -3.13
N PRO A 126 14.22 -6.82 -2.24
CA PRO A 126 14.48 -6.60 -0.82
C PRO A 126 15.26 -7.75 -0.17
N SER A 127 16.12 -7.45 0.80
CA SER A 127 16.90 -8.45 1.54
C SER A 127 16.02 -9.31 2.46
N ASP A 128 16.52 -10.48 2.89
CA ASP A 128 15.82 -11.33 3.86
C ASP A 128 15.59 -10.62 5.20
N ALA A 129 16.48 -9.70 5.59
CA ALA A 129 16.34 -8.89 6.79
C ALA A 129 15.16 -7.91 6.66
N THR A 130 15.08 -7.20 5.54
CA THR A 130 13.97 -6.28 5.22
C THR A 130 12.63 -7.02 5.20
N LEU A 131 12.58 -8.17 4.52
CA LEU A 131 11.38 -8.99 4.43
C LEU A 131 10.96 -9.56 5.79
N ALA A 132 11.93 -9.97 6.62
CA ALA A 132 11.65 -10.46 7.96
C ALA A 132 10.98 -9.36 8.80
N ARG A 133 11.53 -8.14 8.78
CA ARG A 133 10.95 -7.01 9.52
C ARG A 133 9.55 -6.67 9.02
N ALA A 134 9.34 -6.62 7.71
CA ALA A 134 8.02 -6.41 7.12
C ALA A 134 7.00 -7.48 7.55
N TYR A 135 7.47 -8.72 7.75
CA TYR A 135 6.69 -9.83 8.27
C TYR A 135 6.50 -9.81 9.80
N GLY A 136 7.08 -8.83 10.51
CA GLY A 136 7.03 -8.76 11.98
C GLY A 136 7.89 -9.81 12.68
N THR A 137 8.99 -10.26 12.06
CA THR A 137 9.92 -11.23 12.62
C THR A 137 11.38 -10.80 12.44
N HIS A 138 12.27 -11.22 13.34
CA HIS A 138 13.72 -11.07 13.15
C HIS A 138 14.37 -12.28 12.45
N SER A 139 13.57 -13.28 12.05
CA SER A 139 14.09 -14.51 11.45
C SER A 139 14.12 -14.44 9.92
N THR A 140 15.30 -14.29 9.35
CA THR A 140 15.54 -14.38 7.89
C THR A 140 15.09 -15.74 7.31
N GLY A 141 15.20 -16.80 8.09
CA GLY A 141 14.69 -18.12 7.71
C GLY A 141 13.18 -18.17 7.52
N ARG A 142 12.40 -17.40 8.31
CA ARG A 142 10.94 -17.28 8.10
C ARG A 142 10.63 -16.47 6.85
N ALA A 143 11.37 -15.40 6.59
CA ALA A 143 11.23 -14.62 5.35
C ALA A 143 11.47 -15.50 4.11
N ARG A 144 12.52 -16.34 4.10
CA ARG A 144 12.75 -17.28 3.00
C ARG A 144 11.63 -18.31 2.79
N ARG A 145 11.04 -18.82 3.88
CA ARG A 145 9.87 -19.71 3.79
C ARG A 145 8.67 -19.00 3.19
N LEU A 146 8.47 -17.73 3.55
CA LEU A 146 7.38 -16.92 3.02
C LEU A 146 7.55 -16.65 1.51
N LEU A 147 8.78 -16.42 1.06
CA LEU A 147 9.07 -16.32 -0.37
C LEU A 147 8.72 -17.61 -1.13
N GLY A 148 9.08 -18.78 -0.57
CA GLY A 148 8.69 -20.08 -1.14
C GLY A 148 7.17 -20.28 -1.18
N TYR A 149 6.46 -19.83 -0.14
CA TYR A 149 5.00 -19.84 -0.12
C TYR A 149 4.38 -18.98 -1.23
N PHE A 150 4.92 -17.79 -1.51
CA PHE A 150 4.43 -16.98 -2.63
C PHE A 150 4.68 -17.65 -3.98
N GLU A 151 5.83 -18.31 -4.14
CA GLU A 151 6.19 -19.06 -5.34
C GLU A 151 5.26 -20.28 -5.55
N GLU A 152 4.95 -21.03 -4.49
CA GLU A 152 3.98 -22.14 -4.52
C GLU A 152 2.56 -21.70 -4.92
N ARG A 153 2.20 -20.44 -4.64
CA ARG A 153 0.91 -19.84 -5.04
C ARG A 153 0.97 -19.12 -6.39
N ASN A 154 2.07 -19.26 -7.14
CA ASN A 154 2.31 -18.60 -8.42
C ASN A 154 2.27 -17.07 -8.38
N LEU A 155 2.43 -16.45 -7.20
CA LEU A 155 2.39 -15.00 -7.05
C LEU A 155 3.71 -14.33 -7.49
N LEU A 156 4.80 -15.08 -7.42
CA LEU A 156 6.11 -14.67 -7.92
C LEU A 156 6.93 -15.90 -8.32
N VAL A 157 8.03 -15.66 -9.04
CA VAL A 157 9.06 -16.65 -9.36
C VAL A 157 10.41 -16.08 -8.93
N LEU A 158 11.17 -16.86 -8.18
CA LEU A 158 12.49 -16.45 -7.71
C LEU A 158 13.57 -16.91 -8.68
N ARG A 159 14.45 -15.99 -9.03
CA ARG A 159 15.65 -16.26 -9.81
C ARG A 159 16.87 -15.76 -9.06
N VAL A 160 18.00 -16.35 -9.37
CA VAL A 160 19.30 -15.92 -8.84
C VAL A 160 20.21 -15.64 -10.03
N ASP A 161 20.83 -14.46 -10.04
CA ASP A 161 21.82 -14.11 -11.06
C ASP A 161 23.18 -14.81 -10.81
N PHE A 162 24.15 -14.60 -11.69
CA PHE A 162 25.49 -15.19 -11.56
C PHE A 162 26.28 -14.67 -10.34
N ARG A 163 25.84 -13.57 -9.72
CA ARG A 163 26.47 -12.97 -8.53
C ARG A 163 25.80 -13.42 -7.22
N GLY A 164 24.75 -14.24 -7.30
CA GLY A 164 23.99 -14.67 -6.13
C GLY A 164 22.89 -13.69 -5.72
N ASN A 165 22.63 -12.65 -6.51
CA ASN A 165 21.55 -11.70 -6.23
C ASN A 165 20.21 -12.30 -6.63
N ARG A 166 19.19 -12.04 -5.80
CA ARG A 166 17.81 -12.47 -6.04
C ARG A 166 17.10 -11.50 -6.96
N ILE A 167 16.32 -12.07 -7.87
CA ILE A 167 15.35 -11.38 -8.73
C ILE A 167 13.99 -12.03 -8.44
N ALA A 168 12.99 -11.23 -8.10
CA ALA A 168 11.61 -11.69 -7.97
C ALA A 168 10.81 -11.21 -9.19
N ALA A 169 10.32 -12.17 -9.97
CA ALA A 169 9.48 -11.88 -11.13
C ALA A 169 8.02 -12.12 -10.77
N LEU A 170 7.12 -11.21 -11.16
CA LEU A 170 5.70 -11.32 -10.89
C LEU A 170 4.96 -11.53 -12.22
N PRO A 171 4.67 -12.79 -12.61
CA PRO A 171 4.13 -13.10 -13.93
C PRO A 171 2.84 -12.34 -14.25
N ASP A 172 1.94 -12.27 -13.28
CA ASP A 172 0.63 -11.62 -13.44
C ASP A 172 0.73 -10.08 -13.55
N LEU A 173 1.85 -9.48 -13.13
CA LEU A 173 2.11 -8.04 -13.26
C LEU A 173 2.94 -7.72 -14.52
N GLY A 174 3.61 -8.72 -15.09
CA GLY A 174 4.51 -8.53 -16.24
C GLY A 174 5.80 -7.77 -15.91
N CYS A 175 6.19 -7.68 -14.63
CA CYS A 175 7.40 -6.98 -14.18
C CYS A 175 8.25 -7.83 -13.24
N GLU A 176 9.47 -7.37 -12.97
CA GLU A 176 10.42 -8.02 -12.05
C GLU A 176 11.27 -7.00 -11.32
N THR A 177 11.76 -7.37 -10.14
CA THR A 177 12.73 -6.54 -9.40
C THR A 177 14.08 -6.53 -10.13
N ALA A 178 14.88 -5.48 -9.92
CA ALA A 178 16.31 -5.57 -10.21
C ALA A 178 16.99 -6.60 -9.28
N PRO A 179 18.20 -7.10 -9.63
CA PRO A 179 18.93 -8.01 -8.78
C PRO A 179 19.30 -7.35 -7.44
N GLY A 180 18.91 -7.97 -6.31
CA GLY A 180 19.22 -7.50 -4.96
C GLY A 180 19.90 -8.58 -4.10
N ASP A 181 20.77 -8.18 -3.18
CA ASP A 181 21.47 -9.10 -2.28
C ASP A 181 20.51 -9.66 -1.21
N PRO A 182 20.22 -10.98 -1.18
CA PRO A 182 19.39 -11.60 -0.16
C PRO A 182 19.92 -11.40 1.26
N ASN A 183 21.24 -11.30 1.42
CA ASN A 183 21.92 -11.17 2.71
C ASN A 183 22.24 -9.72 3.05
N GLY A 184 21.74 -8.76 2.27
CA GLY A 184 21.90 -7.34 2.53
C GLY A 184 21.26 -6.89 3.85
N PRO A 185 21.59 -5.69 4.33
CA PRO A 185 21.02 -5.13 5.55
C PRO A 185 19.51 -4.90 5.43
N ASP A 186 18.87 -4.58 6.55
CA ASP A 186 17.50 -4.05 6.54
C ASP A 186 17.52 -2.58 6.09
N VAL A 187 17.11 -2.32 4.85
CA VAL A 187 17.11 -0.95 4.29
C VAL A 187 16.08 -0.03 4.97
N LEU A 188 15.07 -0.59 5.66
CA LEU A 188 14.11 0.18 6.44
C LEU A 188 14.68 0.65 7.79
N GLU A 189 15.84 0.13 8.22
CA GLU A 189 16.59 0.67 9.36
C GLU A 189 17.49 1.83 8.94
N GLU A 190 18.06 1.80 7.72
CA GLU A 190 18.96 2.84 7.20
C GLU A 190 18.24 4.17 6.88
N GLU A 191 16.94 4.13 6.54
CA GLU A 191 16.13 5.34 6.31
C GLU A 191 15.69 6.05 7.60
N ARG A 192 15.98 5.49 8.79
CA ARG A 192 15.85 6.25 10.05
C ARG A 192 17.11 7.12 10.16
N PRO A 193 17.03 8.45 9.98
CA PRO A 193 18.16 9.28 10.40
C PRO A 193 18.38 8.96 11.87
N ALA A 194 19.60 8.56 12.21
CA ALA A 194 20.03 8.42 13.59
C ALA A 194 19.66 9.75 14.28
N ALA A 195 18.61 9.72 15.09
CA ALA A 195 18.21 10.87 15.87
C ALA A 195 19.36 11.19 16.81
N GLU A 196 19.99 12.33 16.58
CA GLU A 196 20.94 12.99 17.46
C GLU A 196 20.30 13.34 18.81
#